data_AF-A0A812HI61-F1
#
_entry.id   AF-A0A812HI61-F1
#
_cell.length_a   1.000
_cell.length_b   1.000
_cell.length_c   1.000
_cell.angle_alpha   90.00
_cell.angle_beta   90.00
_cell.angle_gamma   90.00
#
_symmetry.space_group_name_H-M   'P 1'
#
loop_
_entity.id
_entity.type
_entity.pdbx_description
1 polymer ?
#
loop_
_entity_poly.entity_id
_entity_poly.type
_entity_poly.pdbx_seq_one_letter_code
_entity_poly.pdbx_strand_id
1 'polypeptide(L)'
;MLRIAVVLRSLFMRREGYCMLICRRQLQSSAGQLTATLRRCHNASDVIDLVNTAIEKQMMDGVLWAAAIQRLSLLEMRGKPSREGWALLLGMTDSHLQDLGYRELAVVAVAISKLKKDPGGRSHFLHAVFRTALLMNARDQSMSVRHLANLAWSAAAAKVQARRLFEVTADEAPSGREQSRCLNPRDISQLLWAFARSSHFQLGVEVLENLASYHATPHMLPTFGDHDIAATVWAGATLATHLMPREKGRLFLKSIAAHAAERSSEFSPQGLSMLFWGTATLASKGIDMPSTALTAACAPHVLSNARRLTPQGAANILWSLSTLAKINQDVAAKSIEELSDVGSVSSSPNAGLQENNAVIEALLEEIVRKLSSCNGQDIANSLWAVANIGYLGPSAISLFDRIAEDPDAIPVHLFSAQECANSLWAIARSRWTGDPQRFVCRVCARISSFARLDEQSLSITVWALAVLGHRHAALPLLGNSGLNLKNLHSFPNASLCLLIWTCGMLGARESPFPALVVALRCRSRELTPSQLSVVARTLAGLWPRFSDLKTELEYLCSSICLSCSSFCNLLKI
;
A
#
# COMPACT_ATOMS: atom_id res chain seq x y z
N MET A 1 -24.60 65.26 14.99
CA MET A 1 -23.95 64.12 15.69
C MET A 1 -24.07 62.81 14.92
N LEU A 2 -25.13 61.99 15.08
CA LEU A 2 -25.19 60.61 14.55
C LEU A 2 -24.88 60.42 13.05
N ARG A 3 -25.39 61.27 12.15
CA ARG A 3 -25.08 61.17 10.70
C ARG A 3 -23.60 61.43 10.37
N ILE A 4 -22.91 62.27 11.14
CA ILE A 4 -21.47 62.55 10.97
C ILE A 4 -20.65 61.34 11.44
N ALA A 5 -21.06 60.67 12.53
CA ALA A 5 -20.39 59.48 13.03
C ALA A 5 -20.40 58.31 12.03
N VAL A 6 -21.50 58.11 11.29
CA VAL A 6 -21.59 57.05 10.25
C VAL A 6 -20.67 57.34 9.06
N VAL A 7 -20.63 58.59 8.59
CA VAL A 7 -19.73 59.01 7.50
C VAL A 7 -18.27 58.90 7.93
N LEU A 8 -17.92 59.37 9.13
CA LEU A 8 -16.57 59.24 9.67
C LEU A 8 -16.17 57.77 9.86
N ARG A 9 -17.05 56.89 10.38
CA ARG A 9 -16.76 55.47 10.55
C ARG A 9 -16.51 54.77 9.21
N SER A 10 -17.29 55.08 8.17
CA SER A 10 -17.06 54.51 6.82
C SER A 10 -15.79 55.05 6.15
N LEU A 11 -15.43 56.33 6.37
CA LEU A 11 -14.15 56.89 5.92
C LEU A 11 -12.96 56.31 6.68
N PHE A 12 -13.08 56.10 8.00
CA PHE A 12 -12.04 55.49 8.83
C PHE A 12 -11.79 54.04 8.42
N MET A 13 -12.84 53.22 8.28
CA MET A 13 -12.75 51.84 7.81
C MET A 13 -12.19 51.74 6.37
N ARG A 14 -12.47 52.73 5.48
CA ARG A 14 -11.83 52.80 4.16
C ARG A 14 -10.34 53.19 4.25
N ARG A 15 -9.96 54.09 5.17
CA ARG A 15 -8.57 54.49 5.40
C ARG A 15 -7.76 53.35 6.02
N GLU A 16 -8.27 52.70 7.06
CA GLU A 16 -7.68 51.49 7.64
C GLU A 16 -7.61 50.36 6.62
N GLY A 17 -8.67 50.14 5.82
CA GLY A 17 -8.64 49.18 4.71
C GLY A 17 -7.55 49.48 3.69
N TYR A 18 -7.35 50.74 3.30
CA TYR A 18 -6.26 51.15 2.40
C TYR A 18 -4.88 51.05 3.05
N CYS A 19 -4.72 51.47 4.30
CA CYS A 19 -3.47 51.35 5.04
C CYS A 19 -3.08 49.88 5.25
N MET A 20 -4.03 49.02 5.64
CA MET A 20 -3.85 47.57 5.70
C MET A 20 -3.51 46.99 4.33
N LEU A 21 -4.12 47.44 3.24
CA LEU A 21 -3.77 46.99 1.89
C LEU A 21 -2.35 47.43 1.46
N ILE A 22 -1.93 48.64 1.83
CA ILE A 22 -0.59 49.19 1.53
C ILE A 22 0.46 48.49 2.39
N CYS A 23 0.26 48.38 3.71
CA CYS A 23 1.15 47.64 4.60
C CYS A 23 1.25 46.18 4.19
N ARG A 24 0.14 45.52 3.83
CA ARG A 24 0.15 44.12 3.35
C ARG A 24 0.84 43.97 1.99
N ARG A 25 0.74 44.95 1.09
CA ARG A 25 1.52 45.00 -0.16
C ARG A 25 3.01 45.25 0.07
N GLN A 26 3.38 46.11 1.03
CA GLN A 26 4.77 46.36 1.40
C GLN A 26 5.38 45.13 2.08
N LEU A 27 4.68 44.51 3.03
CA LEU A 27 5.05 43.22 3.63
C LEU A 27 5.20 42.13 2.57
N GLN A 28 4.24 41.97 1.64
CA GLN A 28 4.36 41.00 0.54
C GLN A 28 5.54 41.29 -0.41
N SER A 29 5.82 42.56 -0.70
CA SER A 29 6.98 42.97 -1.51
C SER A 29 8.30 42.58 -0.81
N SER A 30 8.41 42.88 0.48
CA SER A 30 9.60 42.59 1.29
C SER A 30 9.78 41.10 1.58
N ALA A 31 8.70 40.37 1.91
CA ALA A 31 8.71 38.91 2.05
C ALA A 31 9.07 38.22 0.73
N GLY A 32 8.65 38.78 -0.43
CA GLY A 32 9.07 38.33 -1.75
C GLY A 32 10.57 38.48 -1.99
N GLN A 33 11.16 39.61 -1.58
CA GLN A 33 12.60 39.84 -1.63
C GLN A 33 13.38 38.90 -0.69
N LEU A 34 12.94 38.74 0.57
CA LEU A 34 13.57 37.80 1.52
C LEU A 34 13.46 36.35 1.04
N THR A 35 12.33 35.95 0.46
CA THR A 35 12.14 34.63 -0.17
C THR A 35 13.06 34.43 -1.38
N ALA A 36 13.34 35.47 -2.16
CA ALA A 36 14.32 35.42 -3.24
C ALA A 36 15.76 35.30 -2.70
N THR A 37 16.08 35.97 -1.59
CA THR A 37 17.38 35.86 -0.90
C THR A 37 17.60 34.46 -0.31
N LEU A 38 16.58 33.84 0.30
CA LEU A 38 16.64 32.45 0.76
C LEU A 38 17.06 31.47 -0.35
N ARG A 39 16.62 31.67 -1.59
CA ARG A 39 17.05 30.82 -2.72
C ARG A 39 18.55 30.90 -3.02
N ARG A 40 19.22 31.97 -2.56
CA ARG A 40 20.67 32.22 -2.71
C ARG A 40 21.49 31.74 -1.51
N CYS A 41 20.90 31.53 -0.33
CA CYS A 41 21.59 30.92 0.82
C CYS A 41 22.20 29.57 0.45
N HIS A 42 23.49 29.35 0.67
CA HIS A 42 24.24 28.16 0.22
C HIS A 42 24.52 27.16 1.35
N ASN A 43 24.49 27.59 2.61
CA ASN A 43 24.64 26.73 3.78
C ASN A 43 23.48 26.95 4.80
N ALA A 44 23.47 26.17 5.88
CA ALA A 44 22.44 26.24 6.91
C ALA A 44 22.49 27.55 7.74
N SER A 45 23.69 28.07 8.04
CA SER A 45 23.87 29.33 8.76
C SER A 45 23.21 30.48 8.01
N ASP A 46 23.48 30.61 6.71
CA ASP A 46 22.88 31.65 5.85
C ASP A 46 21.34 31.72 5.95
N VAL A 47 20.69 30.57 6.15
CA VAL A 47 19.23 30.47 6.31
C VAL A 47 18.82 30.91 7.72
N ILE A 48 19.52 30.46 8.75
CA ILE A 48 19.28 30.84 10.16
C ILE A 48 19.51 32.33 10.37
N ASP A 49 20.62 32.88 9.87
CA ASP A 49 21.00 34.28 10.03
C ASP A 49 20.02 35.22 9.32
N LEU A 50 19.53 34.82 8.14
CA LEU A 50 18.48 35.54 7.42
C LEU A 50 17.12 35.46 8.15
N VAL A 51 16.78 34.33 8.77
CA VAL A 51 15.59 34.18 9.61
C VAL A 51 15.69 35.04 10.87
N ASN A 52 16.82 35.02 11.59
CA ASN A 52 17.08 35.90 12.74
C ASN A 52 16.92 37.37 12.36
N THR A 53 17.57 37.80 11.27
CA THR A 53 17.46 39.18 10.76
C THR A 53 16.01 39.56 10.41
N ALA A 54 15.20 38.61 9.91
CA ALA A 54 13.80 38.84 9.60
C ALA A 54 12.90 38.83 10.85
N ILE A 55 13.22 38.06 11.89
CA ILE A 55 12.55 38.11 13.20
C ILE A 55 12.80 39.46 13.86
N GLU A 56 14.07 39.88 13.97
CA GLU A 56 14.47 41.18 14.55
C GLU A 56 13.77 42.37 13.89
N LYS A 57 13.59 42.32 12.57
CA LYS A 57 12.94 43.37 11.78
C LYS A 57 11.41 43.26 11.73
N GLN A 58 10.81 42.28 12.41
CA GLN A 58 9.36 41.98 12.35
C GLN A 58 8.86 41.72 10.92
N MET A 59 9.69 41.09 10.08
CA MET A 59 9.43 40.80 8.67
C MET A 59 9.10 39.31 8.42
N MET A 60 9.07 38.48 9.47
CA MET A 60 8.65 37.09 9.36
C MET A 60 7.15 36.98 9.13
N ASP A 61 6.77 36.43 7.99
CA ASP A 61 5.46 35.84 7.75
C ASP A 61 5.57 34.32 7.54
N GLY A 62 4.45 33.62 7.49
CA GLY A 62 4.45 32.18 7.28
C GLY A 62 4.84 31.72 5.88
N VAL A 63 4.88 32.61 4.89
CA VAL A 63 5.46 32.32 3.57
C VAL A 63 6.99 32.25 3.70
N LEU A 64 7.58 33.16 4.47
CA LEU A 64 9.00 33.20 4.74
C LEU A 64 9.45 32.03 5.63
N TRP A 65 8.66 31.65 6.65
CA TRP A 65 8.87 30.41 7.42
C TRP A 65 8.88 29.17 6.52
N ALA A 66 7.86 29.01 5.67
CA ALA A 66 7.77 27.91 4.72
C ALA A 66 8.96 27.86 3.76
N ALA A 67 9.37 29.02 3.23
CA ALA A 67 10.52 29.14 2.34
C ALA A 67 11.84 28.81 3.03
N ALA A 68 12.03 29.21 4.29
CA ALA A 68 13.25 28.93 5.06
C ALA A 68 13.39 27.42 5.34
N ILE A 69 12.32 26.79 5.83
CA ILE A 69 12.24 25.34 6.05
C ILE A 69 12.47 24.57 4.73
N GLN A 70 11.85 25.00 3.64
CA GLN A 70 12.05 24.37 2.33
C GLN A 70 13.48 24.56 1.81
N ARG A 71 14.13 25.70 2.06
CA ARG A 71 15.52 25.93 1.68
C ARG A 71 16.47 25.05 2.49
N LEU A 72 16.34 25.02 3.81
CA LEU A 72 17.17 24.20 4.69
C LEU A 72 17.10 22.72 4.29
N SER A 73 15.88 22.22 4.04
CA SER A 73 15.62 20.87 3.49
C SER A 73 16.38 20.59 2.18
N LEU A 74 16.39 21.54 1.23
CA LEU A 74 17.09 21.39 -0.04
C LEU A 74 18.62 21.46 0.08
N LEU A 75 19.15 22.21 1.03
CA LEU A 75 20.59 22.31 1.27
C LEU A 75 21.13 21.04 1.92
N GLU A 76 20.43 20.48 2.91
CA GLU A 76 20.85 19.24 3.57
C GLU A 76 20.65 17.99 2.72
N MET A 77 19.73 18.02 1.76
CA MET A 77 19.65 17.00 0.71
C MET A 77 20.94 16.87 -0.13
N ARG A 78 21.87 17.83 -0.02
CA ARG A 78 23.19 17.84 -0.67
C ARG A 78 24.36 17.61 0.29
N GLY A 79 24.11 17.32 1.57
CA GLY A 79 25.16 17.19 2.61
C GLY A 79 24.80 16.28 3.78
N LYS A 80 25.52 16.42 4.90
CA LYS A 80 25.12 15.85 6.20
C LYS A 80 24.17 16.82 6.91
N PRO A 81 23.08 16.36 7.56
CA PRO A 81 22.14 17.25 8.22
C PRO A 81 22.74 17.88 9.48
N SER A 82 22.56 19.20 9.65
CA SER A 82 22.85 19.93 10.87
C SER A 82 21.66 19.79 11.82
N ARG A 83 21.79 18.87 12.78
CA ARG A 83 20.79 18.70 13.85
C ARG A 83 20.54 20.00 14.61
N GLU A 84 21.61 20.77 14.84
CA GLU A 84 21.57 22.05 15.56
C GLU A 84 20.79 23.12 14.78
N GLY A 85 21.05 23.25 13.47
CA GLY A 85 20.33 24.19 12.61
C GLY A 85 18.83 23.90 12.55
N TRP A 86 18.43 22.62 12.44
CA TRP A 86 17.01 22.25 12.52
C TRP A 86 16.40 22.45 13.89
N ALA A 87 17.08 22.04 14.97
CA ALA A 87 16.57 22.23 16.33
C ALA A 87 16.32 23.71 16.63
N LEU A 88 17.24 24.58 16.20
CA LEU A 88 17.13 26.03 16.33
C LEU A 88 15.98 26.59 15.49
N LEU A 89 15.91 26.27 14.19
CA LEU A 89 14.84 26.76 13.32
C LEU A 89 13.45 26.30 13.79
N LEU A 90 13.32 25.03 14.18
CA LEU A 90 12.06 24.49 14.68
C LEU A 90 11.66 25.14 16.02
N GLY A 91 12.59 25.36 16.95
CA GLY A 91 12.30 26.06 18.22
C GLY A 91 11.89 27.52 18.03
N MET A 92 12.54 28.23 17.09
CA MET A 92 12.14 29.59 16.69
C MET A 92 10.75 29.60 16.04
N THR A 93 10.45 28.64 15.17
CA THR A 93 9.12 28.53 14.53
C THR A 93 8.05 28.16 15.55
N ASP A 94 8.34 27.25 16.48
CA ASP A 94 7.41 26.74 17.52
C ASP A 94 6.91 27.89 18.40
N SER A 95 7.84 28.76 18.80
CA SER A 95 7.58 29.97 19.59
C SER A 95 6.63 30.97 18.90
N HIS A 96 6.56 30.95 17.56
CA HIS A 96 5.76 31.87 16.74
C HIS A 96 4.58 31.18 16.02
N LEU A 97 4.23 29.93 16.37
CA LEU A 97 3.13 29.22 15.70
C LEU A 97 1.78 29.93 15.83
N GLN A 98 1.57 30.71 16.90
CA GLN A 98 0.33 31.46 17.13
C GLN A 98 0.13 32.62 16.15
N ASP A 99 1.20 33.09 15.51
CA ASP A 99 1.18 34.17 14.51
C ASP A 99 0.89 33.65 13.09
N LEU A 100 0.84 32.32 12.91
CA LEU A 100 0.64 31.68 11.61
C LEU A 100 -0.84 31.41 11.32
N GLY A 101 -1.30 31.80 10.13
CA GLY A 101 -2.61 31.41 9.62
C GLY A 101 -2.69 29.93 9.19
N TYR A 102 -3.91 29.45 8.91
CA TYR A 102 -4.12 28.07 8.47
C TYR A 102 -3.33 27.66 7.23
N ARG A 103 -3.15 28.60 6.29
CA ARG A 103 -2.40 28.36 5.05
C ARG A 103 -0.93 28.13 5.38
N GLU A 104 -0.39 28.98 6.24
CA GLU A 104 1.00 29.00 6.69
C GLU A 104 1.31 27.72 7.46
N LEU A 105 0.48 27.37 8.47
CA LEU A 105 0.55 26.11 9.23
C LEU A 105 0.51 24.88 8.31
N ALA A 106 -0.41 24.85 7.34
CA ALA A 106 -0.54 23.74 6.40
C ALA A 106 0.70 23.59 5.48
N VAL A 107 1.26 24.70 4.97
CA VAL A 107 2.46 24.66 4.12
C VAL A 107 3.69 24.22 4.93
N VAL A 108 3.86 24.74 6.15
CA VAL A 108 4.94 24.36 7.07
C VAL A 108 4.88 22.86 7.40
N ALA A 109 3.70 22.33 7.71
CA ALA A 109 3.51 20.89 7.95
C ALA A 109 3.88 20.03 6.73
N VAL A 110 3.49 20.45 5.52
CA VAL A 110 3.79 19.75 4.26
C VAL A 110 5.29 19.79 3.94
N ALA A 111 5.98 20.88 4.27
CA ALA A 111 7.43 20.98 4.07
C ALA A 111 8.21 20.06 5.01
N ILE A 112 7.83 20.03 6.29
CA ILE A 112 8.49 19.24 7.35
C ILE A 112 8.22 17.74 7.22
N SER A 113 7.00 17.35 6.85
CA SER A 113 6.64 15.93 6.63
C SER A 113 7.39 15.30 5.45
N LYS A 114 7.86 16.10 4.49
CA LYS A 114 8.65 15.66 3.32
C LYS A 114 10.16 15.49 3.60
N LEU A 115 10.63 15.73 4.83
CA LEU A 115 12.04 15.53 5.18
C LEU A 115 12.42 14.05 5.12
N LYS A 116 13.43 13.71 4.29
CA LYS A 116 13.92 12.32 4.10
C LYS A 116 14.53 11.70 5.35
N LYS A 117 15.10 12.52 6.23
CA LYS A 117 15.66 12.11 7.53
C LYS A 117 15.01 12.96 8.61
N ASP A 118 14.80 12.37 9.77
CA ASP A 118 14.35 13.12 10.95
C ASP A 118 15.57 13.86 11.54
N PRO A 119 15.56 15.21 11.63
CA PRO A 119 16.62 15.94 12.31
C PRO A 119 16.56 15.77 13.84
N GLY A 120 15.45 15.25 14.38
CA GLY A 120 15.07 15.36 15.77
C GLY A 120 13.93 16.39 15.93
N GLY A 121 12.98 16.11 16.83
CA GLY A 121 11.87 17.04 17.12
C GLY A 121 10.76 17.13 16.07
N ARG A 122 10.92 16.56 14.86
CA ARG A 122 9.93 16.64 13.76
C ARG A 122 8.51 16.25 14.18
N SER A 123 8.38 15.13 14.92
CA SER A 123 7.06 14.66 15.41
C SER A 123 6.46 15.65 16.42
N HIS A 124 7.28 16.15 17.36
CA HIS A 124 6.86 17.14 18.36
C HIS A 124 6.36 18.43 17.71
N PHE A 125 7.13 18.96 16.77
CA PHE A 125 6.77 20.17 16.02
C PHE A 125 5.48 19.98 15.20
N LEU A 126 5.32 18.84 14.52
CA LEU A 126 4.08 18.55 13.79
C LEU A 126 2.87 18.47 14.75
N HIS A 127 3.02 17.84 15.93
CA HIS A 127 1.98 17.88 16.97
C HIS A 127 1.64 19.30 17.43
N ALA A 128 2.62 20.20 17.56
CA ALA A 128 2.40 21.61 17.91
C ALA A 128 1.61 22.34 16.80
N VAL A 129 2.02 22.21 15.54
CA VAL A 129 1.29 22.75 14.37
C VAL A 129 -0.15 22.24 14.33
N PHE A 130 -0.38 20.94 14.50
CA PHE A 130 -1.73 20.37 14.49
C PHE A 130 -2.57 20.89 15.67
N ARG A 131 -1.98 21.02 16.86
CA ARG A 131 -2.65 21.59 18.04
C ARG A 131 -3.06 23.04 17.80
N THR A 132 -2.16 23.87 17.28
CA THR A 132 -2.43 25.28 17.00
C THR A 132 -3.55 25.43 15.95
N ALA A 133 -3.47 24.69 14.84
CA ALA A 133 -4.52 24.71 13.81
C ALA A 133 -5.89 24.27 14.36
N LEU A 134 -5.94 23.24 15.21
CA LEU A 134 -7.19 22.79 15.84
C LEU A 134 -7.73 23.79 16.88
N LEU A 135 -6.87 24.44 17.65
CA LEU A 135 -7.28 25.49 18.61
C LEU A 135 -7.80 26.74 17.91
N MET A 136 -7.22 27.12 16.78
CA MET A 136 -7.75 28.20 15.94
C MET A 136 -9.13 27.81 15.38
N ASN A 137 -9.27 26.62 14.81
CA ASN A 137 -10.53 26.22 14.18
C ASN A 137 -11.66 26.02 15.21
N ALA A 138 -11.33 25.64 16.45
CA ALA A 138 -12.28 25.62 17.54
C ALA A 138 -12.82 27.02 17.93
N ARG A 139 -12.10 28.11 17.57
CA ARG A 139 -12.51 29.50 17.82
C ARG A 139 -13.30 30.11 16.67
N ASP A 140 -12.85 29.92 15.43
CA ASP A 140 -13.41 30.62 14.26
C ASP A 140 -14.14 29.74 13.23
N GLN A 141 -14.01 28.40 13.33
CA GLN A 141 -14.57 27.41 12.40
C GLN A 141 -14.35 27.70 10.90
N SER A 142 -13.25 28.39 10.55
CA SER A 142 -12.96 28.87 9.19
C SER A 142 -11.88 28.07 8.46
N MET A 143 -11.32 27.02 9.08
CA MET A 143 -10.30 26.20 8.44
C MET A 143 -10.88 25.39 7.27
N SER A 144 -10.56 25.82 6.05
CA SER A 144 -10.97 25.10 4.84
C SER A 144 -10.53 23.63 4.82
N VAL A 145 -11.33 22.76 4.20
CA VAL A 145 -11.02 21.33 4.01
C VAL A 145 -9.69 21.10 3.27
N ARG A 146 -9.23 22.05 2.44
CA ARG A 146 -7.88 22.03 1.83
C ARG A 146 -6.76 22.13 2.86
N HIS A 147 -6.92 22.96 3.90
CA HIS A 147 -5.94 23.06 4.98
C HIS A 147 -5.94 21.76 5.80
N LEU A 148 -7.13 21.23 6.15
CA LEU A 148 -7.28 19.93 6.81
C LEU A 148 -6.62 18.79 6.00
N ALA A 149 -6.86 18.71 4.69
CA ALA A 149 -6.25 17.69 3.82
C ALA A 149 -4.71 17.77 3.82
N ASN A 150 -4.13 18.97 3.74
CA ASN A 150 -2.68 19.16 3.82
C ASN A 150 -2.11 18.77 5.19
N LEU A 151 -2.79 19.11 6.30
CA LEU A 151 -2.36 18.76 7.65
C LEU A 151 -2.47 17.24 7.88
N ALA A 152 -3.58 16.62 7.48
CA ALA A 152 -3.82 15.17 7.56
C ALA A 152 -2.81 14.39 6.71
N TRP A 153 -2.54 14.85 5.48
CA TRP A 153 -1.50 14.31 4.62
C TRP A 153 -0.12 14.41 5.28
N SER A 154 0.19 15.53 5.92
CA SER A 154 1.46 15.73 6.62
C SER A 154 1.63 14.79 7.81
N ALA A 155 0.57 14.56 8.58
CA ALA A 155 0.56 13.58 9.68
C ALA A 155 0.81 12.16 9.14
N ALA A 156 0.08 11.76 8.10
CA ALA A 156 0.20 10.44 7.48
C ALA A 156 1.58 10.21 6.83
N ALA A 157 2.12 11.19 6.11
CA ALA A 157 3.42 11.13 5.45
C ALA A 157 4.58 11.06 6.46
N ALA A 158 4.49 11.81 7.58
CA ALA A 158 5.47 11.77 8.65
C ALA A 158 5.28 10.60 9.64
N LYS A 159 4.22 9.79 9.49
CA LYS A 159 3.79 8.73 10.44
C LYS A 159 3.53 9.24 11.86
N VAL A 160 3.03 10.47 11.99
CA VAL A 160 2.70 11.11 13.28
C VAL A 160 1.25 10.81 13.64
N GLN A 161 1.02 10.40 14.89
CA GLN A 161 -0.32 10.07 15.39
C GLN A 161 -1.14 11.34 15.65
N ALA A 162 -2.13 11.61 14.81
CA ALA A 162 -2.91 12.84 14.86
C ALA A 162 -4.42 12.58 14.95
N ARG A 163 -4.86 11.65 15.81
CA ARG A 163 -6.26 11.18 15.89
C ARG A 163 -7.30 12.32 15.88
N ARG A 164 -7.13 13.35 16.73
CA ARG A 164 -8.08 14.47 16.79
C ARG A 164 -8.15 15.31 15.51
N LEU A 165 -7.05 15.39 14.77
CA LEU A 165 -7.02 16.02 13.45
C LEU A 165 -7.83 15.20 12.44
N PHE A 166 -7.68 13.86 12.43
CA PHE A 166 -8.46 12.98 11.56
C PHE A 166 -9.95 12.97 11.90
N GLU A 167 -10.32 13.03 13.19
CA GLU A 167 -11.71 13.21 13.64
C GLU A 167 -12.31 14.51 13.08
N VAL A 168 -11.71 15.67 13.38
CA VAL A 168 -12.19 16.98 12.87
C VAL A 168 -12.18 17.04 11.35
N THR A 169 -11.21 16.39 10.69
CA THR A 169 -11.18 16.29 9.23
C THR A 169 -12.35 15.48 8.69
N ALA A 170 -12.73 14.39 9.35
CA ALA A 170 -13.87 13.56 8.95
C ALA A 170 -15.21 14.23 9.22
N ASP A 171 -15.31 15.10 10.24
CA ASP A 171 -16.50 15.90 10.54
C ASP A 171 -16.68 17.08 9.55
N GLU A 172 -15.59 17.73 9.13
CA GLU A 172 -15.62 18.94 8.28
C GLU A 172 -15.58 18.67 6.77
N ALA A 173 -14.97 17.56 6.32
CA ALA A 173 -14.96 17.19 4.90
C ALA A 173 -16.37 16.97 4.27
N PRO A 174 -17.36 16.36 4.96
CA PRO A 174 -18.67 16.05 4.38
C PRO A 174 -19.77 17.08 4.66
N SER A 175 -19.57 18.05 5.54
CA SER A 175 -20.63 18.77 6.26
C SER A 175 -21.42 19.83 5.46
N GLY A 176 -21.49 19.70 4.13
CA GLY A 176 -22.41 20.47 3.26
C GLY A 176 -22.19 21.98 3.16
N ARG A 177 -21.25 22.56 3.95
CA ARG A 177 -20.77 23.94 3.81
C ARG A 177 -20.29 24.19 2.38
N GLU A 178 -20.44 25.40 1.85
CA GLU A 178 -20.08 25.70 0.44
C GLU A 178 -18.65 25.29 0.08
N GLN A 179 -17.68 25.39 1.02
CA GLN A 179 -16.31 24.93 0.78
C GLN A 179 -16.16 23.41 0.49
N SER A 180 -17.04 22.52 0.99
CA SER A 180 -16.93 21.08 0.72
C SER A 180 -17.32 20.71 -0.72
N ARG A 181 -18.14 21.56 -1.37
CA ARG A 181 -18.50 21.47 -2.78
C ARG A 181 -17.41 22.00 -3.72
N CYS A 182 -16.41 22.72 -3.19
CA CYS A 182 -15.31 23.31 -3.96
C CYS A 182 -13.97 22.57 -3.81
N LEU A 183 -14.01 21.31 -3.35
CA LEU A 183 -12.83 20.45 -3.35
C LEU A 183 -12.42 20.13 -4.79
N ASN A 184 -11.15 20.37 -5.11
CA ASN A 184 -10.58 19.90 -6.37
C ASN A 184 -10.11 18.43 -6.22
N PRO A 185 -9.87 17.70 -7.33
CA PRO A 185 -9.39 16.32 -7.33
C PRO A 185 -8.17 16.06 -6.47
N ARG A 186 -7.24 17.02 -6.40
CA ARG A 186 -6.01 16.92 -5.61
C ARG A 186 -6.24 17.10 -4.12
N ASP A 187 -7.24 17.88 -3.72
CA ASP A 187 -7.67 17.96 -2.32
C ASP A 187 -8.34 16.63 -1.91
N ILE A 188 -9.16 16.04 -2.78
CA ILE A 188 -9.81 14.71 -2.59
C ILE A 188 -8.77 13.58 -2.49
N SER A 189 -7.86 13.48 -3.45
CA SER A 189 -6.89 12.39 -3.55
C SER A 189 -5.92 12.36 -2.35
N GLN A 190 -5.40 13.52 -1.94
CA GLN A 190 -4.53 13.64 -0.77
C GLN A 190 -5.27 13.30 0.53
N LEU A 191 -6.54 13.70 0.65
CA LEU A 191 -7.36 13.43 1.83
C LEU A 191 -7.60 11.93 2.01
N LEU A 192 -8.07 11.25 0.96
CA LEU A 192 -8.30 9.80 0.98
C LEU A 192 -6.99 9.04 1.24
N TRP A 193 -5.89 9.43 0.60
CA TRP A 193 -4.56 8.86 0.83
C TRP A 193 -4.11 9.03 2.28
N ALA A 194 -4.39 10.17 2.92
CA ALA A 194 -4.03 10.43 4.31
C ALA A 194 -4.79 9.51 5.28
N PHE A 195 -6.09 9.30 5.06
CA PHE A 195 -6.87 8.34 5.84
C PHE A 195 -6.39 6.90 5.64
N ALA A 196 -6.18 6.48 4.38
CA ALA A 196 -5.66 5.17 4.04
C ALA A 196 -4.30 4.85 4.71
N ARG A 197 -3.45 5.87 4.94
CA ARG A 197 -2.14 5.69 5.59
C ARG A 197 -2.11 5.90 7.11
N SER A 198 -3.16 6.43 7.73
CA SER A 198 -3.12 6.84 9.15
C SER A 198 -3.75 5.84 10.13
N SER A 199 -4.15 4.66 9.66
CA SER A 199 -4.86 3.63 10.43
C SER A 199 -6.26 4.00 10.92
N HIS A 200 -6.80 5.16 10.53
CA HIS A 200 -8.17 5.60 10.86
C HIS A 200 -9.20 5.06 9.83
N PHE A 201 -9.19 3.74 9.58
CA PHE A 201 -9.90 3.13 8.45
C PHE A 201 -11.42 3.38 8.44
N GLN A 202 -12.08 3.40 9.61
CA GLN A 202 -13.51 3.69 9.74
C GLN A 202 -13.84 5.09 9.21
N LEU A 203 -13.14 6.12 9.71
CA LEU A 203 -13.29 7.51 9.28
C LEU A 203 -12.93 7.67 7.79
N GLY A 204 -11.92 6.94 7.31
CA GLY A 204 -11.53 6.93 5.90
C GLY A 204 -12.62 6.41 4.97
N VAL A 205 -13.32 5.34 5.36
CA VAL A 205 -14.48 4.83 4.62
C VAL A 205 -15.64 5.83 4.67
N GLU A 206 -15.92 6.44 5.81
CA GLU A 206 -16.98 7.47 5.92
C GLU A 206 -16.70 8.70 5.04
N VAL A 207 -15.46 9.19 5.04
CA VAL A 207 -15.01 10.27 4.14
C VAL A 207 -15.15 9.85 2.67
N LEU A 208 -14.80 8.61 2.31
CA LEU A 208 -14.99 8.09 0.95
C LEU A 208 -16.46 8.05 0.53
N GLU A 209 -17.37 7.53 1.36
CA GLU A 209 -18.81 7.49 1.05
C GLU A 209 -19.43 8.88 0.90
N ASN A 210 -18.99 9.83 1.73
CA ASN A 210 -19.47 11.19 1.69
C ASN A 210 -18.93 11.94 0.46
N LEU A 211 -17.63 11.84 0.17
CA LEU A 211 -17.05 12.43 -1.05
C LEU A 211 -17.68 11.82 -2.31
N ALA A 212 -17.89 10.51 -2.36
CA ALA A 212 -18.61 9.85 -3.44
C ALA A 212 -20.04 10.40 -3.61
N SER A 213 -20.73 10.74 -2.51
CA SER A 213 -22.09 11.32 -2.57
C SER A 213 -22.16 12.69 -3.25
N TYR A 214 -21.06 13.45 -3.28
CA TYR A 214 -21.02 14.81 -3.84
C TYR A 214 -20.20 14.93 -5.14
N HIS A 215 -19.16 14.09 -5.29
CA HIS A 215 -18.14 14.23 -6.33
C HIS A 215 -18.10 13.07 -7.34
N ALA A 216 -18.94 12.04 -7.20
CA ALA A 216 -19.12 10.98 -8.20
C ALA A 216 -19.99 11.44 -9.39
N THR A 217 -19.77 12.67 -9.88
CA THR A 217 -20.54 13.27 -10.97
C THR A 217 -19.77 13.19 -12.30
N PRO A 218 -20.45 13.01 -13.45
CA PRO A 218 -19.77 12.93 -14.75
C PRO A 218 -18.94 14.17 -15.12
N HIS A 219 -19.23 15.34 -14.54
CA HIS A 219 -18.47 16.56 -14.76
C HIS A 219 -17.20 16.68 -13.90
N MET A 220 -17.11 15.96 -12.76
CA MET A 220 -15.92 15.99 -11.92
C MET A 220 -14.83 15.02 -12.41
N LEU A 221 -15.20 13.84 -12.91
CA LEU A 221 -14.23 12.81 -13.33
C LEU A 221 -13.16 13.33 -14.31
N PRO A 222 -13.49 14.10 -15.37
CA PRO A 222 -12.50 14.63 -16.32
C PRO A 222 -11.48 15.61 -15.71
N THR A 223 -11.78 16.17 -14.53
CA THR A 223 -10.88 17.12 -13.86
C THR A 223 -9.75 16.44 -13.08
N PHE A 224 -9.85 15.14 -12.81
CA PHE A 224 -8.80 14.39 -12.12
C PHE A 224 -7.57 14.23 -13.02
N GLY A 225 -6.38 14.52 -12.49
CA GLY A 225 -5.10 14.17 -13.12
C GLY A 225 -4.69 12.72 -12.84
N ASP A 226 -3.70 12.21 -13.57
CA ASP A 226 -3.20 10.82 -13.44
C ASP A 226 -2.89 10.41 -12.00
N HIS A 227 -2.17 11.28 -11.27
CA HIS A 227 -1.82 11.09 -9.87
C HIS A 227 -3.07 11.05 -8.97
N ASP A 228 -4.07 11.89 -9.25
CA ASP A 228 -5.26 12.00 -8.41
C ASP A 228 -6.19 10.80 -8.59
N ILE A 229 -6.32 10.29 -9.83
CA ILE A 229 -6.97 9.02 -10.11
C ILE A 229 -6.25 7.89 -9.36
N ALA A 230 -4.94 7.73 -9.60
CA ALA A 230 -4.15 6.64 -9.05
C ALA A 230 -4.13 6.65 -7.51
N ALA A 231 -3.97 7.81 -6.88
CA ALA A 231 -4.01 7.97 -5.43
C ALA A 231 -5.40 7.70 -4.84
N THR A 232 -6.48 8.09 -5.52
CA THR A 232 -7.86 7.81 -5.09
C THR A 232 -8.17 6.31 -5.13
N VAL A 233 -7.85 5.63 -6.24
CA VAL A 233 -8.06 4.17 -6.38
C VAL A 233 -7.18 3.40 -5.39
N TRP A 234 -5.91 3.78 -5.24
CA TRP A 234 -5.00 3.17 -4.26
C TRP A 234 -5.49 3.36 -2.81
N ALA A 235 -5.99 4.55 -2.47
CA ALA A 235 -6.53 4.82 -1.14
C ALA A 235 -7.79 4.00 -0.86
N GLY A 236 -8.74 3.94 -1.80
CA GLY A 236 -9.93 3.10 -1.69
C GLY A 236 -9.61 1.61 -1.54
N ALA A 237 -8.64 1.12 -2.31
CA ALA A 237 -8.13 -0.24 -2.21
C ALA A 237 -7.49 -0.54 -0.84
N THR A 238 -6.68 0.38 -0.32
CA THR A 238 -6.06 0.28 1.01
C THR A 238 -7.09 0.38 2.13
N LEU A 239 -8.13 1.22 1.99
CA LEU A 239 -9.25 1.21 2.94
C LEU A 239 -9.94 -0.15 2.94
N ALA A 240 -10.09 -0.80 1.79
CA ALA A 240 -10.69 -2.12 1.62
C ALA A 240 -9.82 -3.32 2.09
N THR A 241 -8.54 -3.18 2.45
CA THR A 241 -7.71 -4.36 2.75
C THR A 241 -8.12 -5.23 3.97
N HIS A 242 -8.73 -4.79 5.08
CA HIS A 242 -9.22 -3.46 5.51
C HIS A 242 -10.75 -3.51 5.78
N LEU A 243 -11.42 -2.35 5.82
CA LEU A 243 -12.86 -2.20 5.98
C LEU A 243 -13.49 -1.94 4.61
N MET A 244 -14.43 -2.79 4.18
CA MET A 244 -15.09 -2.63 2.87
C MET A 244 -15.79 -1.25 2.76
N PRO A 245 -15.49 -0.46 1.71
CA PRO A 245 -16.32 0.68 1.33
C PRO A 245 -17.77 0.25 1.07
N ARG A 246 -18.72 1.14 1.35
CA ARG A 246 -20.15 0.93 1.06
C ARG A 246 -20.41 1.23 -0.42
N GLU A 247 -21.68 1.21 -0.81
CA GLU A 247 -22.05 1.22 -2.22
C GLU A 247 -21.57 2.44 -3.00
N LYS A 248 -21.69 3.65 -2.44
CA LYS A 248 -21.32 4.88 -3.15
C LYS A 248 -19.80 4.97 -3.34
N GLY A 249 -19.02 4.65 -2.30
CA GLY A 249 -17.57 4.58 -2.38
C GLY A 249 -17.10 3.56 -3.41
N ARG A 250 -17.71 2.37 -3.46
CA ARG A 250 -17.39 1.35 -4.49
C ARG A 250 -17.71 1.84 -5.90
N LEU A 251 -18.88 2.44 -6.12
CA LEU A 251 -19.27 2.98 -7.43
C LEU A 251 -18.34 4.11 -7.87
N PHE A 252 -17.96 5.02 -6.97
CA PHE A 252 -17.01 6.10 -7.25
C PHE A 252 -15.62 5.57 -7.64
N LEU A 253 -15.10 4.58 -6.91
CA LEU A 253 -13.83 3.91 -7.25
C LEU A 253 -13.90 3.21 -8.61
N LYS A 254 -15.02 2.54 -8.91
CA LYS A 254 -15.26 1.90 -10.22
C LYS A 254 -15.25 2.94 -11.35
N SER A 255 -15.98 4.05 -11.19
CA SER A 255 -16.06 5.11 -12.20
C SER A 255 -14.74 5.83 -12.42
N ILE A 256 -13.96 6.11 -11.36
CA ILE A 256 -12.61 6.68 -11.50
C ILE A 256 -11.67 5.70 -12.22
N ALA A 257 -11.71 4.41 -11.89
CA ALA A 257 -10.91 3.40 -12.60
C ALA A 257 -11.34 3.22 -14.06
N ALA A 258 -12.62 3.38 -14.40
CA ALA A 258 -13.08 3.36 -15.78
C ALA A 258 -12.53 4.55 -16.57
N HIS A 259 -12.62 5.77 -16.00
CA HIS A 259 -12.04 6.97 -16.62
C HIS A 259 -10.51 6.90 -16.75
N ALA A 260 -9.82 6.15 -15.86
CA ALA A 260 -8.39 5.89 -15.98
C ALA A 260 -8.03 5.12 -17.26
N ALA A 261 -8.88 4.19 -17.70
CA ALA A 261 -8.66 3.41 -18.93
C ALA A 261 -8.75 4.30 -20.19
N GLU A 262 -9.67 5.28 -20.19
CA GLU A 262 -9.83 6.26 -21.30
C GLU A 262 -8.60 7.17 -21.47
N ARG A 263 -7.77 7.32 -20.42
CA ARG A 263 -6.62 8.24 -20.36
C ARG A 263 -5.31 7.52 -20.03
N SER A 264 -5.22 6.24 -20.37
CA SER A 264 -4.13 5.34 -19.96
C SER A 264 -2.72 5.85 -20.32
N SER A 265 -2.58 6.55 -21.45
CA SER A 265 -1.33 7.12 -21.97
C SER A 265 -0.80 8.34 -21.20
N GLU A 266 -1.62 8.95 -20.34
CA GLU A 266 -1.20 10.10 -19.53
C GLU A 266 -0.46 9.68 -18.25
N PHE A 267 -0.60 8.42 -17.82
CA PHE A 267 -0.15 8.01 -16.49
C PHE A 267 1.37 7.98 -16.35
N SER A 268 1.86 8.60 -15.28
CA SER A 268 3.23 8.38 -14.81
C SER A 268 3.49 6.91 -14.45
N PRO A 269 4.74 6.39 -14.51
CA PRO A 269 5.05 5.00 -14.14
C PRO A 269 4.62 4.65 -12.70
N GLN A 270 4.69 5.61 -11.78
CA GLN A 270 4.20 5.48 -10.41
C GLN A 270 2.67 5.46 -10.36
N GLY A 271 2.01 6.32 -11.15
CA GLY A 271 0.55 6.33 -11.32
C GLY A 271 0.01 4.99 -11.83
N LEU A 272 0.63 4.42 -12.88
CA LEU A 272 0.33 3.08 -13.38
C LEU A 272 0.42 2.02 -12.27
N SER A 273 1.54 1.97 -11.54
CA SER A 273 1.74 0.99 -10.47
C SER A 273 0.67 1.08 -9.36
N MET A 274 0.34 2.31 -8.94
CA MET A 274 -0.69 2.55 -7.93
C MET A 274 -2.10 2.20 -8.42
N LEU A 275 -2.40 2.51 -9.69
CA LEU A 275 -3.67 2.18 -10.34
C LEU A 275 -3.86 0.67 -10.46
N PHE A 276 -2.89 -0.05 -11.04
CA PHE A 276 -2.91 -1.52 -11.17
C PHE A 276 -3.06 -2.22 -9.82
N TRP A 277 -2.26 -1.81 -8.81
CA TRP A 277 -2.35 -2.39 -7.48
C TRP A 277 -3.71 -2.16 -6.85
N GLY A 278 -4.27 -0.95 -7.00
CA GLY A 278 -5.55 -0.59 -6.44
C GLY A 278 -6.72 -1.34 -7.10
N THR A 279 -6.74 -1.42 -8.43
CA THR A 279 -7.80 -2.13 -9.16
C THR A 279 -7.78 -3.64 -8.90
N ALA A 280 -6.60 -4.27 -8.94
CA ALA A 280 -6.46 -5.69 -8.63
C ALA A 280 -6.82 -6.01 -7.17
N THR A 281 -6.44 -5.15 -6.22
CA THR A 281 -6.83 -5.31 -4.81
C THR A 281 -8.34 -5.21 -4.63
N LEU A 282 -9.00 -4.19 -5.20
CA LEU A 282 -10.46 -4.04 -5.14
C LEU A 282 -11.18 -5.24 -5.80
N ALA A 283 -10.73 -5.67 -6.98
CA ALA A 283 -11.24 -6.85 -7.67
C ALA A 283 -11.11 -8.14 -6.83
N SER A 284 -9.97 -8.33 -6.15
CA SER A 284 -9.73 -9.49 -5.27
C SER A 284 -10.66 -9.55 -4.06
N LYS A 285 -11.29 -8.42 -3.70
CA LYS A 285 -12.29 -8.28 -2.63
C LYS A 285 -13.73 -8.40 -3.15
N GLY A 286 -13.93 -8.76 -4.41
CA GLY A 286 -15.26 -8.94 -5.02
C GLY A 286 -15.91 -7.64 -5.50
N ILE A 287 -15.15 -6.56 -5.66
CA ILE A 287 -15.65 -5.31 -6.25
C ILE A 287 -15.50 -5.41 -7.77
N ASP A 288 -16.60 -5.23 -8.50
CA ASP A 288 -16.63 -5.25 -9.96
C ASP A 288 -15.90 -4.02 -10.53
N MET A 289 -14.58 -4.16 -10.74
CA MET A 289 -13.69 -3.16 -11.32
C MET A 289 -13.50 -3.41 -12.83
N PRO A 290 -13.28 -2.36 -13.65
CA PRO A 290 -13.10 -2.46 -15.11
C PRO A 290 -11.72 -3.03 -15.51
N SER A 291 -11.34 -4.15 -14.91
CA SER A 291 -9.98 -4.69 -14.86
C SER A 291 -9.47 -5.11 -16.23
N THR A 292 -10.32 -5.72 -17.06
CA THR A 292 -9.99 -6.13 -18.43
C THR A 292 -9.66 -4.91 -19.30
N ALA A 293 -10.62 -3.97 -19.40
CA ALA A 293 -10.48 -2.77 -20.23
C ALA A 293 -9.31 -1.90 -19.80
N LEU A 294 -9.10 -1.74 -18.49
CA LEU A 294 -7.95 -1.00 -17.95
C LEU A 294 -6.62 -1.70 -18.23
N THR A 295 -6.55 -3.03 -18.13
CA THR A 295 -5.33 -3.78 -18.43
C THR A 295 -4.95 -3.63 -19.90
N ALA A 296 -5.92 -3.83 -20.81
CA ALA A 296 -5.74 -3.69 -22.25
C ALA A 296 -5.33 -2.24 -22.62
N ALA A 297 -6.07 -1.24 -22.15
CA ALA A 297 -5.78 0.17 -22.45
C ALA A 297 -4.42 0.64 -21.91
N CYS A 298 -3.97 0.13 -20.76
CA CYS A 298 -2.68 0.49 -20.18
C CYS A 298 -1.49 -0.32 -20.74
N ALA A 299 -1.70 -1.50 -21.35
CA ALA A 299 -0.62 -2.41 -21.74
C ALA A 299 0.45 -1.76 -22.65
N PRO A 300 0.12 -1.01 -23.73
CA PRO A 300 1.11 -0.35 -24.58
C PRO A 300 1.95 0.69 -23.82
N HIS A 301 1.31 1.41 -22.88
CA HIS A 301 1.97 2.44 -22.09
C HIS A 301 2.84 1.87 -20.98
N VAL A 302 2.43 0.75 -20.36
CA VAL A 302 3.28 -0.03 -19.44
C VAL A 302 4.52 -0.54 -20.18
N LEU A 303 4.36 -1.11 -21.37
CA LEU A 303 5.48 -1.61 -22.19
C LEU A 303 6.47 -0.50 -22.53
N SER A 304 5.98 0.64 -23.04
CA SER A 304 6.79 1.83 -23.37
C SER A 304 7.54 2.40 -22.14
N ASN A 305 6.94 2.32 -20.95
CA ASN A 305 7.52 2.86 -19.72
C ASN A 305 8.21 1.82 -18.82
N ALA A 306 8.34 0.55 -19.24
CA ALA A 306 8.85 -0.53 -18.39
C ALA A 306 10.21 -0.17 -17.75
N ARG A 307 11.18 0.29 -18.56
CA ARG A 307 12.52 0.72 -18.12
C ARG A 307 12.55 1.94 -17.16
N ARG A 308 11.42 2.65 -17.03
CA ARG A 308 11.24 3.83 -16.15
C ARG A 308 10.58 3.48 -14.81
N LEU A 309 10.03 2.27 -14.66
CA LEU A 309 9.44 1.82 -13.40
C LEU A 309 10.52 1.68 -12.30
N THR A 310 10.11 1.80 -11.04
CA THR A 310 10.91 1.30 -9.92
C THR A 310 10.73 -0.23 -9.81
N PRO A 311 11.60 -0.96 -9.09
CA PRO A 311 11.40 -2.38 -8.85
C PRO A 311 10.02 -2.69 -8.24
N GLN A 312 9.67 -1.97 -7.17
CA GLN A 312 8.33 -1.98 -6.59
C GLN A 312 7.23 -1.64 -7.62
N GLY A 313 7.51 -0.69 -8.51
CA GLY A 313 6.63 -0.29 -9.60
C GLY A 313 6.23 -1.47 -10.49
N ALA A 314 7.24 -2.18 -11.00
CA ALA A 314 7.07 -3.35 -11.86
C ALA A 314 6.50 -4.57 -11.12
N ALA A 315 7.01 -4.87 -9.92
CA ALA A 315 6.55 -5.99 -9.09
C ALA A 315 5.07 -5.85 -8.71
N ASN A 316 4.59 -4.64 -8.43
CA ASN A 316 3.16 -4.37 -8.18
C ASN A 316 2.31 -4.63 -9.43
N ILE A 317 2.76 -4.25 -10.63
CA ILE A 317 2.02 -4.49 -11.87
C ILE A 317 1.97 -6.00 -12.17
N LEU A 318 3.10 -6.72 -12.04
CA LEU A 318 3.15 -8.18 -12.16
C LEU A 318 2.21 -8.90 -11.17
N TRP A 319 2.21 -8.47 -9.90
CA TRP A 319 1.29 -8.97 -8.88
C TRP A 319 -0.18 -8.68 -9.24
N SER A 320 -0.46 -7.52 -9.82
CA SER A 320 -1.81 -7.12 -10.21
C SER A 320 -2.33 -7.97 -11.38
N LEU A 321 -1.52 -8.13 -12.44
CA LEU A 321 -1.85 -8.96 -13.61
C LEU A 321 -2.13 -10.41 -13.20
N SER A 322 -1.24 -11.01 -12.39
CA SER A 322 -1.39 -12.38 -11.88
C SER A 322 -2.59 -12.55 -10.93
N THR A 323 -2.91 -11.52 -10.13
CA THR A 323 -4.10 -11.50 -9.26
C THR A 323 -5.39 -11.42 -10.09
N LEU A 324 -5.43 -10.55 -11.09
CA LEU A 324 -6.58 -10.41 -11.98
C LEU A 324 -6.84 -11.67 -12.83
N ALA A 325 -5.78 -12.28 -13.37
CA ALA A 325 -5.86 -13.56 -14.10
C ALA A 325 -6.41 -14.71 -13.23
N LYS A 326 -6.17 -14.67 -11.91
CA LYS A 326 -6.72 -15.64 -10.95
C LYS A 326 -8.21 -15.42 -10.65
N ILE A 327 -8.67 -14.16 -10.70
CA ILE A 327 -10.07 -13.78 -10.41
C ILE A 327 -10.96 -14.00 -11.64
N ASN A 328 -10.45 -13.65 -12.83
CA ASN A 328 -11.19 -13.75 -14.08
C ASN A 328 -10.33 -14.44 -15.15
N GLN A 329 -10.76 -15.63 -15.58
CA GLN A 329 -10.11 -16.37 -16.67
C GLN A 329 -10.20 -15.62 -18.01
N ASP A 330 -11.22 -14.80 -18.21
CA ASP A 330 -11.34 -13.94 -19.40
C ASP A 330 -10.36 -12.76 -19.36
N VAL A 331 -9.89 -12.31 -18.18
CA VAL A 331 -8.77 -11.35 -18.09
C VAL A 331 -7.47 -12.02 -18.45
N ALA A 332 -7.27 -13.29 -18.05
CA ALA A 332 -6.12 -14.06 -18.50
C ALA A 332 -6.15 -14.25 -20.03
N ALA A 333 -7.30 -14.66 -20.59
CA ALA A 333 -7.49 -14.80 -22.03
C ALA A 333 -7.30 -13.48 -22.78
N LYS A 334 -7.96 -12.39 -22.38
CA LYS A 334 -7.89 -11.08 -23.09
C LYS A 334 -6.59 -10.32 -22.87
N SER A 335 -5.92 -10.44 -21.73
CA SER A 335 -4.56 -9.88 -21.59
C SER A 335 -3.54 -10.62 -22.47
N ILE A 336 -3.89 -11.82 -22.95
CA ILE A 336 -3.12 -12.62 -23.89
C ILE A 336 -3.61 -12.40 -25.34
N GLU A 337 -4.92 -12.21 -25.59
CA GLU A 337 -5.50 -12.05 -26.94
C GLU A 337 -5.49 -10.60 -27.46
N GLU A 338 -5.77 -9.59 -26.64
CA GLU A 338 -5.91 -8.18 -27.08
C GLU A 338 -4.54 -7.50 -27.36
N LEU A 339 -3.44 -8.28 -27.34
CA LEU A 339 -2.10 -7.89 -27.81
C LEU A 339 -1.81 -8.33 -29.27
N SER A 340 -2.75 -9.02 -29.94
CA SER A 340 -2.52 -9.67 -31.24
C SER A 340 -2.67 -8.79 -32.49
N ASP A 341 -3.06 -7.52 -32.38
CA ASP A 341 -3.40 -6.67 -33.54
C ASP A 341 -2.58 -5.36 -33.64
N VAL A 342 -1.25 -5.48 -33.55
CA VAL A 342 -0.32 -4.42 -33.99
C VAL A 342 0.81 -5.02 -34.85
N GLY A 343 0.46 -5.44 -36.06
CA GLY A 343 1.43 -5.68 -37.16
C GLY A 343 1.70 -7.15 -37.51
N SER A 344 1.10 -7.61 -38.60
CA SER A 344 1.28 -8.97 -39.15
C SER A 344 2.61 -9.16 -39.89
N VAL A 345 3.39 -10.21 -39.55
CA VAL A 345 4.18 -11.04 -40.51
C VAL A 345 4.33 -12.51 -40.03
N SER A 346 3.68 -13.43 -40.75
CA SER A 346 3.98 -14.88 -40.96
C SER A 346 4.40 -15.85 -39.83
N SER A 347 3.46 -16.73 -39.48
CA SER A 347 3.56 -18.21 -39.43
C SER A 347 4.57 -18.95 -38.51
N SER A 348 4.05 -19.42 -37.36
CA SER A 348 4.28 -20.80 -36.86
C SER A 348 3.22 -21.16 -35.80
N PRO A 349 2.63 -22.38 -35.77
CA PRO A 349 1.59 -22.74 -34.79
C PRO A 349 2.03 -22.65 -33.32
N ASN A 350 3.34 -22.68 -33.05
CA ASN A 350 3.91 -22.61 -31.71
C ASN A 350 4.53 -21.24 -31.36
N ALA A 351 4.53 -20.26 -32.29
CA ALA A 351 5.12 -18.94 -32.03
C ALA A 351 4.18 -17.99 -31.26
N GLY A 352 2.85 -18.12 -31.43
CA GLY A 352 1.88 -17.17 -30.87
C GLY A 352 1.84 -17.07 -29.33
N LEU A 353 2.41 -18.03 -28.59
CA LEU A 353 2.55 -17.94 -27.13
C LEU A 353 3.75 -17.09 -26.69
N GLN A 354 4.69 -16.82 -27.59
CA GLN A 354 5.94 -16.13 -27.27
C GLN A 354 5.80 -14.60 -27.38
N GLU A 355 4.92 -14.11 -28.26
CA GLU A 355 4.69 -12.68 -28.49
C GLU A 355 3.70 -12.06 -27.48
N ASN A 356 2.68 -12.81 -27.04
CA ASN A 356 1.60 -12.32 -26.17
C ASN A 356 2.00 -12.05 -24.71
N ASN A 357 3.28 -12.22 -24.34
CA ASN A 357 3.79 -12.01 -22.99
C ASN A 357 4.72 -10.77 -22.87
N ALA A 358 4.79 -9.92 -23.89
CA ALA A 358 5.71 -8.78 -23.96
C ALA A 358 5.68 -7.85 -22.73
N VAL A 359 4.51 -7.59 -22.15
CA VAL A 359 4.40 -6.79 -20.91
C VAL A 359 5.02 -7.50 -19.72
N ILE A 360 4.80 -8.82 -19.57
CA ILE A 360 5.37 -9.62 -18.48
C ILE A 360 6.90 -9.70 -18.62
N GLU A 361 7.40 -9.98 -19.82
CA GLU A 361 8.84 -9.99 -20.11
C GLU A 361 9.48 -8.63 -19.82
N ALA A 362 8.96 -7.51 -20.37
CA ALA A 362 9.55 -6.19 -20.15
C ALA A 362 9.55 -5.75 -18.67
N LEU A 363 8.55 -6.17 -17.88
CA LEU A 363 8.51 -5.95 -16.43
C LEU A 363 9.55 -6.83 -15.70
N LEU A 364 9.74 -8.08 -16.13
CA LEU A 364 10.72 -9.00 -15.54
C LEU A 364 12.16 -8.64 -15.92
N GLU A 365 12.44 -8.27 -17.18
CA GLU A 365 13.71 -7.69 -17.62
C GLU A 365 14.13 -6.55 -16.69
N GLU A 366 13.19 -5.66 -16.39
CA GLU A 366 13.44 -4.50 -15.54
C GLU A 366 13.71 -4.89 -14.07
N ILE A 367 13.02 -5.91 -13.55
CA ILE A 367 13.29 -6.49 -12.21
C ILE A 367 14.68 -7.13 -12.18
N VAL A 368 15.03 -7.96 -13.15
CA VAL A 368 16.34 -8.63 -13.24
C VAL A 368 17.46 -7.59 -13.35
N ARG A 369 17.30 -6.58 -14.22
CA ARG A 369 18.24 -5.48 -14.40
C ARG A 369 18.45 -4.63 -13.14
N LYS A 370 17.44 -4.56 -12.26
CA LYS A 370 17.47 -3.81 -10.99
C LYS A 370 17.57 -4.69 -9.74
N LEU A 371 17.88 -5.98 -9.87
CA LEU A 371 17.74 -6.98 -8.79
C LEU A 371 18.47 -6.59 -7.48
N SER A 372 19.65 -5.99 -7.57
CA SER A 372 20.43 -5.50 -6.41
C SER A 372 19.80 -4.31 -5.66
N SER A 373 18.76 -3.71 -6.23
CA SER A 373 17.96 -2.64 -5.61
C SER A 373 16.54 -3.07 -5.22
N CYS A 374 16.18 -4.33 -5.50
CA CYS A 374 14.90 -4.91 -5.09
C CYS A 374 14.89 -5.17 -3.59
N ASN A 375 13.75 -4.88 -2.94
CA ASN A 375 13.47 -5.35 -1.59
C ASN A 375 12.78 -6.73 -1.61
N GLY A 376 12.51 -7.31 -0.43
CA GLY A 376 11.89 -8.63 -0.32
C GLY A 376 10.47 -8.72 -0.91
N GLN A 377 9.66 -7.67 -0.78
CA GLN A 377 8.34 -7.57 -1.43
C GLN A 377 8.48 -7.58 -2.95
N ASP A 378 9.43 -6.82 -3.51
CA ASP A 378 9.62 -6.74 -4.97
C ASP A 378 9.97 -8.12 -5.56
N ILE A 379 10.86 -8.86 -4.89
CA ILE A 379 11.28 -10.22 -5.32
C ILE A 379 10.15 -11.22 -5.10
N ALA A 380 9.54 -11.25 -3.91
CA ALA A 380 8.49 -12.20 -3.59
C ALA A 380 7.25 -12.02 -4.47
N ASN A 381 6.85 -10.78 -4.78
CA ASN A 381 5.72 -10.49 -5.66
C ASN A 381 6.01 -10.89 -7.12
N SER A 382 7.20 -10.58 -7.66
CA SER A 382 7.57 -10.96 -9.03
C SER A 382 7.64 -12.49 -9.19
N LEU A 383 8.28 -13.19 -8.24
CA LEU A 383 8.32 -14.66 -8.21
C LEU A 383 6.92 -15.27 -8.09
N TRP A 384 6.11 -14.78 -7.15
CA TRP A 384 4.75 -15.26 -6.94
C TRP A 384 3.87 -15.06 -8.18
N ALA A 385 4.00 -13.91 -8.85
CA ALA A 385 3.23 -13.59 -10.05
C ALA A 385 3.50 -14.59 -11.18
N VAL A 386 4.77 -14.84 -11.52
CA VAL A 386 5.13 -15.78 -12.60
C VAL A 386 4.75 -17.21 -12.26
N ALA A 387 4.94 -17.64 -11.01
CA ALA A 387 4.57 -18.98 -10.56
C ALA A 387 3.04 -19.19 -10.46
N ASN A 388 2.27 -18.13 -10.17
CA ASN A 388 0.81 -18.17 -10.14
C ASN A 388 0.19 -18.18 -11.56
N ILE A 389 0.76 -17.41 -12.50
CA ILE A 389 0.38 -17.46 -13.92
C ILE A 389 0.84 -18.80 -14.56
N GLY A 390 1.92 -19.39 -14.05
CA GLY A 390 2.58 -20.55 -14.66
C GLY A 390 3.52 -20.17 -15.81
N TYR A 391 3.99 -18.92 -15.83
CA TYR A 391 4.83 -18.38 -16.88
C TYR A 391 6.33 -18.65 -16.64
N LEU A 392 7.02 -19.15 -17.66
CA LEU A 392 8.46 -19.43 -17.67
C LEU A 392 9.09 -18.98 -19.00
N GLY A 393 8.89 -17.71 -19.36
CA GLY A 393 9.63 -17.07 -20.44
C GLY A 393 11.10 -16.76 -20.06
N PRO A 394 11.89 -16.23 -21.01
CA PRO A 394 13.32 -15.95 -20.82
C PRO A 394 13.62 -15.10 -19.58
N SER A 395 12.89 -14.02 -19.34
CA SER A 395 13.13 -13.14 -18.19
C SER A 395 12.63 -13.74 -16.87
N ALA A 396 11.60 -14.59 -16.91
CA ALA A 396 11.17 -15.35 -15.74
C ALA A 396 12.24 -16.37 -15.32
N ILE A 397 12.78 -17.13 -16.29
CA ILE A 397 13.88 -18.07 -16.06
C ILE A 397 15.11 -17.32 -15.54
N SER A 398 15.51 -16.23 -16.19
CA SER A 398 16.65 -15.40 -15.76
C SER A 398 16.49 -14.84 -14.34
N LEU A 399 15.26 -14.51 -13.91
CA LEU A 399 14.98 -14.12 -12.53
C LEU A 399 15.23 -15.28 -11.54
N PHE A 400 14.72 -16.49 -11.83
CA PHE A 400 14.97 -17.66 -10.97
C PHE A 400 16.46 -18.03 -10.93
N ASP A 401 17.11 -18.10 -12.09
CA ASP A 401 18.54 -18.45 -12.22
C ASP A 401 19.40 -17.46 -11.44
N ARG A 402 19.21 -16.15 -11.63
CA ARG A 402 20.03 -15.16 -10.93
C ARG A 402 19.82 -15.17 -9.41
N ILE A 403 18.62 -15.52 -8.95
CA ILE A 403 18.31 -15.70 -7.52
C ILE A 403 18.99 -16.95 -6.94
N ALA A 404 19.16 -18.00 -7.75
CA ALA A 404 19.84 -19.24 -7.37
C ALA A 404 21.37 -19.11 -7.38
N GLU A 405 21.93 -18.48 -8.41
CA GLU A 405 23.37 -18.26 -8.61
C GLU A 405 23.98 -17.32 -7.56
N ASP A 406 23.36 -16.15 -7.38
CA ASP A 406 23.83 -15.06 -6.52
C ASP A 406 22.76 -14.66 -5.47
N PRO A 407 22.46 -15.55 -4.51
CA PRO A 407 21.53 -15.24 -3.42
C PRO A 407 22.16 -14.29 -2.38
N ASP A 408 23.45 -13.98 -2.51
CA ASP A 408 24.20 -13.05 -1.67
C ASP A 408 23.88 -11.59 -2.03
N ALA A 409 23.66 -11.29 -3.30
CA ALA A 409 23.10 -10.01 -3.76
C ALA A 409 21.67 -9.71 -3.27
N ILE A 410 20.97 -10.70 -2.70
CA ILE A 410 19.60 -10.57 -2.21
C ILE A 410 19.59 -10.31 -0.71
N PRO A 411 18.91 -9.25 -0.22
CA PRO A 411 18.83 -8.91 1.20
C PRO A 411 17.81 -9.80 1.95
N VAL A 412 17.94 -11.12 1.88
CA VAL A 412 17.05 -12.11 2.53
C VAL A 412 16.91 -11.84 4.04
N HIS A 413 17.94 -11.30 4.69
CA HIS A 413 17.91 -10.89 6.10
C HIS A 413 16.87 -9.79 6.41
N LEU A 414 16.46 -8.98 5.42
CA LEU A 414 15.42 -7.95 5.55
C LEU A 414 14.01 -8.47 5.24
N PHE A 415 13.87 -9.66 4.65
CA PHE A 415 12.56 -10.17 4.22
C PHE A 415 11.63 -10.33 5.43
N SER A 416 10.33 -10.11 5.23
CA SER A 416 9.28 -10.51 6.17
C SER A 416 8.96 -12.01 6.06
N ALA A 417 8.24 -12.56 7.05
CA ALA A 417 7.78 -13.95 7.04
C ALA A 417 6.95 -14.28 5.78
N GLN A 418 6.08 -13.36 5.37
CA GLN A 418 5.22 -13.51 4.20
C GLN A 418 6.01 -13.48 2.87
N GLU A 419 7.06 -12.65 2.79
CA GLU A 419 7.97 -12.61 1.64
C GLU A 419 8.76 -13.92 1.52
N CYS A 420 9.32 -14.41 2.62
CA CYS A 420 9.99 -15.71 2.68
C CYS A 420 9.06 -16.85 2.22
N ALA A 421 7.83 -16.90 2.75
CA ALA A 421 6.84 -17.91 2.38
C ALA A 421 6.46 -17.84 0.90
N ASN A 422 6.24 -16.63 0.36
CA ASN A 422 5.88 -16.43 -1.05
C ASN A 422 7.02 -16.78 -2.01
N SER A 423 8.28 -16.45 -1.68
CA SER A 423 9.43 -16.85 -2.48
C SER A 423 9.62 -18.37 -2.51
N LEU A 424 9.51 -19.06 -1.36
CA LEU A 424 9.57 -20.52 -1.32
C LEU A 424 8.42 -21.15 -2.11
N TRP A 425 7.19 -20.65 -1.92
CA TRP A 425 6.01 -21.12 -2.65
C TRP A 425 6.19 -20.96 -4.16
N ALA A 426 6.68 -19.81 -4.62
CA ALA A 426 6.87 -19.56 -6.03
C ALA A 426 7.85 -20.54 -6.67
N ILE A 427 8.99 -20.79 -6.01
CA ILE A 427 9.98 -21.78 -6.47
C ILE A 427 9.35 -23.18 -6.50
N ALA A 428 8.71 -23.61 -5.40
CA ALA A 428 8.04 -24.92 -5.28
C ALA A 428 6.87 -25.12 -6.27
N ARG A 429 6.16 -24.04 -6.62
CA ARG A 429 5.01 -24.02 -7.52
C ARG A 429 5.44 -23.95 -8.99
N SER A 430 6.58 -23.34 -9.27
CA SER A 430 7.12 -23.19 -10.62
C SER A 430 7.42 -24.55 -11.25
N ARG A 431 7.54 -24.56 -12.58
CA ARG A 431 8.11 -25.69 -13.34
C ARG A 431 9.59 -25.43 -13.71
N TRP A 432 10.25 -24.48 -13.03
CA TRP A 432 11.66 -24.18 -13.26
C TRP A 432 12.53 -25.28 -12.66
N THR A 433 13.61 -25.63 -13.36
CA THR A 433 14.39 -26.86 -13.11
C THR A 433 15.83 -26.60 -12.68
N GLY A 434 16.18 -25.35 -12.35
CA GLY A 434 17.49 -25.03 -11.77
C GLY A 434 17.61 -25.45 -10.30
N ASP A 435 18.74 -25.15 -9.67
CA ASP A 435 19.03 -25.52 -8.29
C ASP A 435 18.77 -24.37 -7.30
N PRO A 436 17.66 -24.37 -6.53
CA PRO A 436 17.36 -23.31 -5.57
C PRO A 436 18.06 -23.49 -4.21
N GLN A 437 18.87 -24.53 -3.99
CA GLN A 437 19.33 -24.94 -2.66
C GLN A 437 20.00 -23.81 -1.86
N ARG A 438 20.89 -23.03 -2.48
CA ARG A 438 21.59 -21.91 -1.81
C ARG A 438 20.63 -20.82 -1.34
N PHE A 439 19.63 -20.48 -2.15
CA PHE A 439 18.60 -19.50 -1.81
C PHE A 439 17.63 -20.03 -0.76
N VAL A 440 17.11 -21.26 -0.93
CA VAL A 440 16.19 -21.91 0.01
C VAL A 440 16.80 -22.03 1.40
N CYS A 441 18.09 -22.40 1.51
CA CYS A 441 18.79 -22.47 2.79
C CYS A 441 18.86 -21.11 3.50
N ARG A 442 19.13 -20.00 2.78
CA ARG A 442 19.10 -18.64 3.35
C ARG A 442 17.70 -18.23 3.79
N VAL A 443 16.67 -18.56 3.01
CA VAL A 443 15.28 -18.28 3.39
C VAL A 443 14.86 -19.12 4.60
N CYS A 444 15.27 -20.39 4.70
CA CYS A 444 15.05 -21.22 5.90
C CYS A 444 15.74 -20.63 7.14
N ALA A 445 16.99 -20.18 7.02
CA ALA A 445 17.70 -19.52 8.12
C ALA A 445 17.00 -18.22 8.56
N ARG A 446 16.47 -17.43 7.61
CA ARG A 446 15.65 -16.26 7.92
C ARG A 446 14.34 -16.65 8.61
N ILE A 447 13.66 -17.68 8.14
CA ILE A 447 12.40 -18.17 8.74
C ILE A 447 12.62 -18.60 10.20
N SER A 448 13.72 -19.31 10.48
CA SER A 448 14.13 -19.71 11.83
C SER A 448 14.45 -18.54 12.77
N SER A 449 14.62 -17.31 12.26
CA SER A 449 14.81 -16.10 13.09
C SER A 449 13.50 -15.47 13.56
N PHE A 450 12.34 -15.87 13.02
CA PHE A 450 11.04 -15.37 13.48
C PHE A 450 10.54 -16.18 14.68
N ALA A 451 10.16 -15.48 15.75
CA ALA A 451 9.62 -16.13 16.95
C ALA A 451 8.31 -16.88 16.70
N ARG A 452 7.51 -16.42 15.72
CA ARG A 452 6.28 -17.05 15.22
C ARG A 452 6.05 -16.67 13.76
N LEU A 453 5.41 -17.55 13.00
CA LEU A 453 4.83 -17.26 11.69
C LEU A 453 3.31 -17.08 11.84
N ASP A 454 2.70 -16.28 10.99
CA ASP A 454 1.23 -16.27 10.84
C ASP A 454 0.73 -17.55 10.15
N GLU A 455 -0.59 -17.79 10.24
CA GLU A 455 -1.25 -18.99 9.76
C GLU A 455 -1.06 -19.26 8.26
N GLN A 456 -0.97 -18.20 7.46
CA GLN A 456 -0.77 -18.29 6.01
C GLN A 456 0.70 -18.53 5.68
N SER A 457 1.62 -17.73 6.22
CA SER A 457 3.07 -17.91 6.01
C SER A 457 3.55 -19.28 6.48
N LEU A 458 3.06 -19.79 7.60
CA LEU A 458 3.39 -21.13 8.10
C LEU A 458 2.95 -22.23 7.13
N SER A 459 1.66 -22.25 6.77
CA SER A 459 1.09 -23.31 5.92
C SER A 459 1.71 -23.33 4.52
N ILE A 460 1.97 -22.16 3.95
CA ILE A 460 2.61 -21.99 2.64
C ILE A 460 4.09 -22.41 2.68
N THR A 461 4.84 -21.99 3.72
CA THR A 461 6.26 -22.37 3.91
C THR A 461 6.42 -23.88 4.02
N VAL A 462 5.64 -24.50 4.91
CA VAL A 462 5.74 -25.94 5.20
C VAL A 462 5.43 -26.77 3.94
N TRP A 463 4.40 -26.38 3.19
CA TRP A 463 4.08 -26.99 1.89
C TRP A 463 5.24 -26.85 0.89
N ALA A 464 5.77 -25.64 0.72
CA ALA A 464 6.85 -25.38 -0.24
C ALA A 464 8.11 -26.19 0.08
N LEU A 465 8.50 -26.26 1.35
CA LEU A 465 9.65 -27.05 1.79
C LEU A 465 9.43 -28.56 1.60
N ALA A 466 8.20 -29.05 1.76
CA ALA A 466 7.88 -30.45 1.49
C ALA A 466 7.96 -30.79 -0.02
N VAL A 467 7.44 -29.91 -0.89
CA VAL A 467 7.56 -30.04 -2.36
C VAL A 467 9.03 -30.02 -2.81
N LEU A 468 9.83 -29.13 -2.23
CA LEU A 468 11.26 -28.99 -2.55
C LEU A 468 12.16 -30.06 -1.88
N GLY A 469 11.58 -31.06 -1.19
CA GLY A 469 12.33 -32.14 -0.55
C GLY A 469 13.04 -31.78 0.76
N HIS A 470 12.89 -30.55 1.26
CA HIS A 470 13.48 -30.07 2.53
C HIS A 470 12.73 -30.58 3.77
N ARG A 471 12.52 -31.90 3.86
CA ARG A 471 11.82 -32.57 4.98
C ARG A 471 12.39 -32.20 6.36
N HIS A 472 13.72 -32.02 6.45
CA HIS A 472 14.42 -31.63 7.68
C HIS A 472 14.05 -30.22 8.17
N ALA A 473 13.69 -29.30 7.26
CA ALA A 473 13.26 -27.94 7.58
C ALA A 473 11.73 -27.84 7.75
N ALA A 474 10.96 -28.66 7.02
CA ALA A 474 9.50 -28.68 7.10
C ALA A 474 8.96 -29.27 8.42
N LEU A 475 9.54 -30.37 8.91
CA LEU A 475 9.03 -31.07 10.11
C LEU A 475 9.12 -30.26 11.42
N PRO A 476 10.21 -29.52 11.73
CA PRO A 476 10.27 -28.70 12.95
C PRO A 476 9.20 -27.61 13.02
N LEU A 477 8.83 -27.03 11.87
CA LEU A 477 7.77 -26.02 11.75
C LEU A 477 6.37 -26.60 12.04
N LEU A 478 6.13 -27.87 11.70
CA LEU A 478 4.90 -28.59 12.05
C LEU A 478 4.84 -28.96 13.54
N GLY A 479 5.96 -29.40 14.12
CA GLY A 479 6.01 -29.98 15.47
C GLY A 479 6.23 -28.97 16.60
N ASN A 480 7.43 -28.41 16.70
CA ASN A 480 7.95 -27.87 17.96
C ASN A 480 8.16 -26.34 17.99
N SER A 481 8.05 -25.64 16.86
CA SER A 481 8.33 -24.18 16.82
C SER A 481 7.36 -23.33 15.99
N GLY A 482 6.62 -23.88 15.02
CA GLY A 482 5.75 -23.10 14.14
C GLY A 482 4.26 -23.14 14.49
N LEU A 483 3.69 -24.33 14.71
CA LEU A 483 2.23 -24.51 14.80
C LEU A 483 1.70 -24.46 16.24
N ASN A 484 0.94 -23.41 16.58
CA ASN A 484 0.22 -23.35 17.85
C ASN A 484 -1.11 -24.12 17.79
N LEU A 485 -1.11 -25.37 18.23
CA LEU A 485 -2.29 -26.24 18.25
C LEU A 485 -3.50 -25.68 19.02
N LYS A 486 -3.30 -24.78 19.99
CA LYS A 486 -4.40 -24.13 20.73
C LYS A 486 -5.17 -23.12 19.88
N ASN A 487 -4.56 -22.61 18.81
CA ASN A 487 -5.11 -21.58 17.94
C ASN A 487 -5.62 -22.12 16.59
N LEU A 488 -5.74 -23.43 16.37
CA LEU A 488 -6.22 -23.96 15.07
C LEU A 488 -7.60 -23.44 14.64
N HIS A 489 -8.40 -22.89 15.58
CA HIS A 489 -9.65 -22.22 15.30
C HIS A 489 -9.49 -20.87 14.55
N SER A 490 -8.35 -20.18 14.66
CA SER A 490 -8.08 -18.92 13.92
C SER A 490 -7.61 -19.17 12.48
N PHE A 491 -7.17 -20.39 12.15
CA PHE A 491 -6.63 -20.70 10.82
C PHE A 491 -7.74 -20.63 9.76
N PRO A 492 -7.47 -20.04 8.57
CA PRO A 492 -8.33 -20.21 7.41
C PRO A 492 -8.46 -21.68 7.00
N ASN A 493 -9.64 -22.10 6.52
CA ASN A 493 -9.87 -23.48 6.03
C ASN A 493 -8.85 -23.89 4.95
N ALA A 494 -8.45 -22.94 4.09
CA ALA A 494 -7.41 -23.18 3.09
C ALA A 494 -6.04 -23.54 3.71
N SER A 495 -5.63 -22.84 4.78
CA SER A 495 -4.37 -23.11 5.49
C SER A 495 -4.40 -24.45 6.21
N LEU A 496 -5.52 -24.82 6.84
CA LEU A 496 -5.71 -26.14 7.46
C LEU A 496 -5.62 -27.26 6.43
N CYS A 497 -6.34 -27.16 5.30
CA CYS A 497 -6.27 -28.15 4.22
C CYS A 497 -4.86 -28.28 3.62
N LEU A 498 -4.12 -27.18 3.50
CA LEU A 498 -2.75 -27.18 2.99
C LEU A 498 -1.77 -27.86 3.97
N LEU A 499 -1.92 -27.63 5.27
CA LEU A 499 -1.15 -28.32 6.31
C LEU A 499 -1.47 -29.82 6.35
N ILE A 500 -2.75 -30.20 6.23
CA ILE A 500 -3.19 -31.60 6.16
C ILE A 500 -2.57 -32.30 4.94
N TRP A 501 -2.71 -31.72 3.73
CA TRP A 501 -2.05 -32.22 2.51
C TRP A 501 -0.55 -32.45 2.79
N THR A 502 0.12 -31.44 3.35
CA THR A 502 1.57 -31.48 3.54
C THR A 502 2.01 -32.55 4.53
N CYS A 503 1.24 -32.78 5.61
CA CYS A 503 1.47 -33.92 6.51
C CYS A 503 1.38 -35.25 5.75
N GLY A 504 0.44 -35.37 4.80
CA GLY A 504 0.35 -36.50 3.86
C GLY A 504 1.62 -36.70 3.04
N MET A 505 2.11 -35.64 2.39
CA MET A 505 3.35 -35.69 1.59
C MET A 505 4.58 -36.07 2.43
N LEU A 506 4.65 -35.61 3.68
CA LEU A 506 5.75 -35.91 4.60
C LEU A 506 5.59 -37.27 5.31
N GLY A 507 4.45 -37.96 5.17
CA GLY A 507 4.13 -39.16 5.95
C GLY A 507 4.01 -38.90 7.45
N ALA A 508 3.70 -37.66 7.85
CA ALA A 508 3.53 -37.26 9.24
C ALA A 508 2.13 -37.67 9.74
N ARG A 509 2.04 -38.83 10.38
CA ARG A 509 0.79 -39.38 10.95
C ARG A 509 0.50 -38.91 12.38
N GLU A 510 1.55 -38.60 13.14
CA GLU A 510 1.49 -38.12 14.53
C GLU A 510 1.18 -36.62 14.61
N SER A 511 1.39 -35.99 15.77
CA SER A 511 1.24 -34.54 15.95
C SER A 511 2.04 -33.77 14.87
N PRO A 512 1.44 -32.80 14.16
CA PRO A 512 0.14 -32.17 14.44
C PRO A 512 -1.06 -32.73 13.66
N PHE A 513 -0.90 -33.76 12.83
CA PHE A 513 -1.90 -34.19 11.85
C PHE A 513 -3.30 -34.45 12.44
N PRO A 514 -3.46 -35.20 13.54
CA PRO A 514 -4.77 -35.43 14.15
C PRO A 514 -5.49 -34.15 14.58
N ALA A 515 -4.75 -33.20 15.17
CA ALA A 515 -5.32 -31.94 15.64
C ALA A 515 -5.83 -31.07 14.48
N LEU A 516 -5.12 -31.08 13.34
CA LEU A 516 -5.55 -30.40 12.12
C LEU A 516 -6.85 -31.01 11.56
N VAL A 517 -6.97 -32.34 11.53
CA VAL A 517 -8.19 -33.04 11.08
C VAL A 517 -9.37 -32.75 12.00
N VAL A 518 -9.15 -32.74 13.33
CA VAL A 518 -10.20 -32.38 14.32
C VAL A 518 -10.64 -30.92 14.16
N ALA A 519 -9.70 -29.98 14.02
CA ALA A 519 -10.03 -28.57 13.81
C ALA A 519 -10.84 -28.35 12.52
N LEU A 520 -10.48 -29.05 11.44
CA LEU A 520 -11.20 -28.99 10.17
C LEU A 520 -12.59 -29.65 10.23
N ARG A 521 -12.75 -30.76 10.96
CA ARG A 521 -14.03 -31.45 11.17
C ARG A 521 -15.10 -30.53 11.73
N CYS A 522 -14.75 -29.72 12.73
CA CYS A 522 -15.65 -28.72 13.33
C CYS A 522 -16.20 -27.70 12.32
N ARG A 523 -15.55 -27.57 11.15
CA ARG A 523 -15.85 -26.60 10.09
C ARG A 523 -16.17 -27.27 8.75
N SER A 524 -16.40 -28.58 8.75
CA SER A 524 -16.63 -29.39 7.53
C SER A 524 -17.74 -28.87 6.60
N ARG A 525 -18.77 -28.22 7.15
CA ARG A 525 -19.87 -27.57 6.39
C ARG A 525 -19.47 -26.27 5.67
N GLU A 526 -18.32 -25.69 6.02
CA GLU A 526 -17.77 -24.46 5.43
C GLU A 526 -16.79 -24.75 4.28
N LEU A 527 -16.54 -26.03 3.98
CA LEU A 527 -15.49 -26.43 3.02
C LEU A 527 -16.02 -26.49 1.60
N THR A 528 -15.19 -26.04 0.65
CA THR A 528 -15.48 -26.23 -0.77
C THR A 528 -15.30 -27.71 -1.16
N PRO A 529 -15.97 -28.20 -2.22
CA PRO A 529 -15.73 -29.54 -2.76
C PRO A 529 -14.26 -29.83 -3.09
N SER A 530 -13.52 -28.81 -3.54
CA SER A 530 -12.09 -28.90 -3.80
C SER A 530 -11.25 -29.09 -2.52
N GLN A 531 -11.59 -28.41 -1.43
CA GLN A 531 -10.95 -28.59 -0.12
C GLN A 531 -11.23 -29.99 0.45
N LEU A 532 -12.47 -30.47 0.35
CA LEU A 532 -12.85 -31.83 0.76
C LEU A 532 -12.08 -32.89 -0.03
N SER A 533 -12.01 -32.77 -1.35
CA SER A 533 -11.27 -33.69 -2.24
C SER A 533 -9.77 -33.77 -1.92
N VAL A 534 -9.15 -32.66 -1.48
CA VAL A 534 -7.76 -32.65 -1.02
C VAL A 534 -7.59 -33.49 0.24
N VAL A 535 -8.45 -33.28 1.24
CA VAL A 535 -8.37 -33.95 2.53
C VAL A 535 -8.68 -35.44 2.40
N ALA A 536 -9.71 -35.81 1.65
CA ALA A 536 -10.06 -37.20 1.38
C ALA A 536 -8.91 -37.97 0.70
N ARG A 537 -8.30 -37.41 -0.35
CA ARG A 537 -7.12 -38.02 -1.01
C ARG A 537 -5.92 -38.16 -0.07
N THR A 538 -5.73 -37.19 0.83
CA THR A 538 -4.65 -37.22 1.83
C THR A 538 -4.86 -38.36 2.83
N LEU A 539 -6.08 -38.51 3.36
CA LEU A 539 -6.44 -39.58 4.29
C LEU A 539 -6.29 -40.96 3.63
N ALA A 540 -6.79 -41.13 2.41
CA ALA A 540 -6.66 -42.37 1.64
C ALA A 540 -5.20 -42.73 1.32
N GLY A 541 -4.35 -41.73 1.05
CA GLY A 541 -2.92 -41.95 0.82
C GLY A 541 -2.15 -42.34 2.09
N LEU A 542 -2.48 -41.74 3.24
CA LEU A 542 -1.85 -42.06 4.52
C LEU A 542 -2.33 -43.40 5.12
N TRP A 543 -3.59 -43.76 4.93
CA TRP A 543 -4.18 -45.03 5.36
C TRP A 543 -4.92 -45.72 4.20
N PRO A 544 -4.22 -46.53 3.39
CA PRO A 544 -4.81 -47.23 2.24
C PRO A 544 -5.88 -48.27 2.60
N ARG A 545 -5.97 -48.67 3.89
CA ARG A 545 -6.99 -49.57 4.42
C ARG A 545 -7.95 -48.80 5.32
N PHE A 546 -9.24 -48.89 5.00
CA PHE A 546 -10.31 -48.23 5.74
C PHE A 546 -10.41 -48.68 7.21
N SER A 547 -10.04 -49.93 7.52
CA SER A 547 -9.92 -50.45 8.90
C SER A 547 -8.97 -49.61 9.75
N ASP A 548 -7.83 -49.25 9.17
CA ASP A 548 -6.70 -48.64 9.88
C ASP A 548 -7.02 -47.16 10.11
N LEU A 549 -7.58 -46.49 9.09
CA LEU A 549 -8.14 -45.13 9.19
C LEU A 549 -9.25 -45.04 10.23
N LYS A 550 -10.20 -46.00 10.21
CA LYS A 550 -11.31 -46.05 11.16
C LYS A 550 -10.80 -46.20 12.60
N THR A 551 -9.84 -47.10 12.83
CA THR A 551 -9.29 -47.38 14.17
C THR A 551 -8.59 -46.15 14.75
N GLU A 552 -7.78 -45.46 13.95
CA GLU A 552 -7.13 -44.21 14.36
C GLU A 552 -8.15 -43.08 14.63
N LEU A 553 -9.17 -42.91 13.77
CA LEU A 553 -10.20 -41.89 14.00
C LEU A 553 -11.07 -42.20 15.23
N GLU A 554 -11.30 -43.48 15.57
CA GLU A 554 -11.99 -43.91 16.79
C GLU A 554 -11.12 -43.66 18.04
N TYR A 555 -9.82 -43.95 17.99
CA TYR A 555 -8.85 -43.63 19.04
C TYR A 555 -8.72 -42.12 19.29
N LEU A 556 -8.69 -41.32 18.23
CA LEU A 556 -8.68 -39.86 18.30
C LEU A 556 -10.01 -39.29 18.82
N CYS A 557 -11.15 -39.91 18.52
CA CYS A 557 -12.43 -39.49 19.09
C CYS A 557 -12.58 -39.87 20.58
N SER A 558 -12.01 -41.00 21.01
CA SER A 558 -12.08 -41.46 22.40
C SER A 558 -11.17 -40.62 23.32
N SER A 559 -9.97 -40.27 22.86
CA SER A 559 -9.01 -39.43 23.60
C SER A 559 -9.43 -37.96 23.74
N ILE A 560 -10.43 -37.49 22.96
CA ILE A 560 -10.88 -36.08 22.91
C ILE A 560 -12.37 -35.93 23.30
N CYS A 561 -13.02 -36.99 23.81
CA CYS A 561 -14.42 -36.98 24.26
C CYS A 561 -15.45 -36.45 23.23
N LEU A 562 -15.44 -37.00 22.00
CA LEU A 562 -16.31 -36.53 20.91
C LEU A 562 -17.55 -37.43 20.68
N SER A 563 -18.68 -36.82 20.29
CA SER A 563 -19.97 -37.51 20.13
C SER A 563 -20.09 -38.32 18.82
N CYS A 564 -20.80 -39.45 18.91
CA CYS A 564 -20.85 -40.49 17.86
C CYS A 564 -21.49 -40.03 16.53
N SER A 565 -22.50 -39.15 16.56
CA SER A 565 -23.17 -38.64 15.34
C SER A 565 -22.22 -37.86 14.42
N SER A 566 -21.27 -37.13 15.00
CA SER A 566 -20.27 -36.34 14.28
C SER A 566 -19.16 -37.20 13.66
N PHE A 567 -19.07 -38.49 13.99
CA PHE A 567 -18.06 -39.44 13.48
C PHE A 567 -18.56 -40.08 12.17
N CYS A 568 -19.82 -40.51 12.14
CA CYS A 568 -20.47 -41.06 10.95
C CYS A 568 -20.48 -40.12 9.73
N ASN A 569 -20.47 -38.79 9.94
CA ASN A 569 -20.42 -37.83 8.84
C ASN A 569 -19.03 -37.69 8.19
N LEU A 570 -17.95 -38.00 8.93
CA LEU A 570 -16.58 -37.90 8.39
C LEU A 570 -16.14 -39.17 7.64
N LEU A 571 -16.83 -40.30 7.87
CA LEU A 571 -16.69 -41.55 7.09
C LEU A 571 -17.66 -41.63 5.88
N LYS A 572 -18.58 -40.66 5.74
CA LYS A 572 -19.52 -40.53 4.62
C LYS A 572 -19.07 -39.53 3.54
N ILE A 573 -18.08 -38.69 3.88
CA ILE A 573 -17.38 -37.75 2.99
C ILE A 573 -16.13 -38.47 2.48
#